data_AF-A0AAN9C3R4-F1
#
_entry.id   AF-A0AAN9C3R4-F1
#
_cell.length_a   1.000
_cell.length_b   1.000
_cell.length_c   1.000
_cell.angle_alpha   90.00
_cell.angle_beta   90.00
_cell.angle_gamma   90.00
#
_symmetry.space_group_name_H-M   'P 1'
#
loop_
_entity.id
_entity.type
_entity.pdbx_description
1 polymer ?
#
loop_
_entity_poly.entity_id
_entity_poly.type
_entity_poly.pdbx_seq_one_letter_code
_entity_poly.pdbx_strand_id
1 'polypeptide(L)'
;MATNKIDVYVKIPTGRNAHYYVTTHDTIETLCKTVAEEEKVKATQVRMKYQGKTLNRDHTMGHLGVRPETILKAEILVPRPVNLIVALPNDLGETELTTTSLDTVADVVGRLADIVKEEKSRVVLKFEGRTVKGHTLLDAGLVDGSALQVEIAEPKAKSNMTELAAAPEVGKTKEMDEEDKQAILGSFETDGRPVEVVFSFDTTGSMHGCLVEVRTKLRECCTRLIQDISNIRIGIIAHGDYCDAQNTYVVRSLDLTSDVQAIADFVDNVPKTGGGDSPECYEWALKKAQGLDWSEESAKALVVIGDAVPHYPAYTDANVFWKDELSLLTGMGIKVYGVHAGNTSQAAAFYEELAEVSGGHYLTLGHFDVITDMFLAVCYRESNEENLEAFVKEVEEAGRMTEERRQMFNRLEKNQAPAAQHNQQQNENEQIPSRYVAAAWWDPTLTQRHEKKPLYCYDQETDDFKSSPKTGTTPIRRSTSAPGKSSTRKCSSGKKCVIM
;
A
#
# COMPACT_ATOMS: atom_id res chain seq x y z
N MET A 1 12.27 21.08 7.03
CA MET A 1 11.62 19.95 6.33
C MET A 1 10.66 20.53 5.31
N ALA A 2 10.91 20.32 4.02
CA ALA A 2 9.98 20.74 2.98
C ALA A 2 8.86 19.70 2.90
N THR A 3 7.68 20.03 3.41
CA THR A 3 6.49 19.20 3.21
C THR A 3 6.11 19.27 1.72
N ASN A 4 6.05 18.12 1.05
CA ASN A 4 5.57 18.02 -0.34
C ASN A 4 4.09 18.40 -0.36
N LYS A 5 3.81 19.67 -0.65
CA LYS A 5 2.46 20.21 -0.81
C LYS A 5 1.91 19.79 -2.16
N ILE A 6 0.76 19.12 -2.14
CA ILE A 6 -0.04 18.77 -3.29
C ILE A 6 -0.99 19.93 -3.57
N ASP A 7 -1.02 20.41 -4.81
CA ASP A 7 -2.03 21.37 -5.27
C ASP A 7 -3.30 20.64 -5.70
N VAL A 8 -4.37 20.81 -4.93
CA VAL A 8 -5.67 20.16 -5.16
C VAL A 8 -6.68 21.19 -5.63
N TYR A 9 -7.37 20.85 -6.72
CA TYR A 9 -8.40 21.68 -7.31
C TYR A 9 -9.73 21.35 -6.65
N VAL A 10 -10.41 22.35 -6.09
CA VAL A 10 -11.76 22.17 -5.54
C VAL A 10 -12.73 23.08 -6.29
N LYS A 11 -13.73 22.46 -6.91
CA LYS A 11 -14.84 23.15 -7.55
C LYS A 11 -15.91 23.48 -6.50
N ILE A 12 -16.05 24.76 -6.20
CA ILE A 12 -16.98 25.27 -5.20
C ILE A 12 -18.35 25.53 -5.85
N PRO A 13 -19.49 25.35 -5.14
CA PRO A 13 -20.83 25.60 -5.68
C PRO A 13 -21.06 27.02 -6.21
N THR A 14 -20.28 28.00 -5.74
CA THR A 14 -20.28 29.39 -6.24
C THR A 14 -19.78 29.53 -7.68
N GLY A 15 -19.34 28.43 -8.31
CA GLY A 15 -18.83 28.38 -9.67
C GLY A 15 -17.35 28.74 -9.79
N ARG A 16 -16.69 29.01 -8.67
CA ARG A 16 -15.24 29.26 -8.60
C ARG A 16 -14.49 27.95 -8.44
N ASN A 17 -13.32 27.87 -9.06
CA ASN A 17 -12.34 26.84 -8.79
C ASN A 17 -11.29 27.46 -7.87
N ALA A 18 -11.06 26.83 -6.72
CA ALA A 18 -10.04 27.23 -5.76
C ALA A 18 -8.93 26.18 -5.70
N HIS A 19 -7.72 26.65 -5.44
CA HIS A 19 -6.53 25.83 -5.26
C HIS A 19 -6.20 25.76 -3.78
N TYR A 20 -6.06 24.54 -3.26
CA TYR A 20 -5.68 24.31 -1.88
C TYR A 20 -4.38 23.51 -1.85
N TYR A 21 -3.39 24.07 -1.15
CA TYR A 21 -2.16 23.37 -0.83
C TYR A 21 -2.42 22.46 0.36
N VAL A 22 -2.46 21.16 0.10
CA VAL A 22 -2.65 20.13 1.12
C VAL A 22 -1.45 19.20 1.15
N THR A 23 -1.21 18.55 2.29
CA THR A 23 -0.22 17.48 2.41
C THR A 23 -0.88 16.12 2.23
N THR A 24 -0.10 15.06 2.00
CA THR A 24 -0.64 13.68 1.95
C THR A 24 -1.30 13.25 3.27
N HIS A 25 -0.92 13.88 4.38
CA HIS A 25 -1.39 13.57 5.73
C HIS A 25 -2.62 14.40 6.12
N ASP A 26 -2.95 15.44 5.33
CA ASP A 26 -4.13 16.24 5.57
C ASP A 26 -5.38 15.39 5.30
N THR A 27 -6.38 15.49 6.15
CA THR A 27 -7.65 14.77 5.98
C THR A 27 -8.64 15.56 5.15
N ILE A 28 -9.65 14.90 4.59
CA ILE A 28 -10.77 15.58 3.96
C ILE A 28 -11.46 16.54 4.95
N GLU A 29 -11.47 16.24 6.25
CA GLU A 29 -11.98 17.14 7.28
C GLU A 29 -11.19 18.45 7.35
N THR A 30 -9.85 18.40 7.29
CA THR A 30 -9.04 19.62 7.26
C THR A 30 -9.33 20.46 6.01
N LEU A 31 -9.46 19.84 4.84
CA LEU A 31 -9.87 20.55 3.62
C LEU A 31 -11.28 21.12 3.72
N CYS A 32 -12.24 20.38 4.29
CA CYS A 32 -13.60 20.86 4.52
C CYS A 32 -13.62 22.08 5.43
N LYS A 33 -12.79 22.12 6.48
CA LYS A 33 -12.64 23.30 7.36
C LYS A 33 -12.12 24.51 6.60
N THR A 34 -11.07 24.35 5.80
CA THR A 34 -10.51 25.43 4.98
C THR A 34 -11.54 26.00 4.00
N VAL A 35 -12.26 25.12 3.27
CA VAL A 35 -13.33 25.53 2.36
C VAL A 35 -14.48 26.20 3.12
N ALA A 36 -14.81 25.72 4.32
CA ALA A 36 -15.89 26.28 5.14
C ALA A 36 -15.57 27.70 5.64
N GLU A 37 -14.32 27.96 6.03
CA GLU A 37 -13.85 29.30 6.42
C GLU A 37 -13.96 30.29 5.26
N GLU A 38 -13.57 29.87 4.05
CA GLU A 38 -13.65 30.70 2.84
C GLU A 38 -15.10 31.01 2.45
N GLU A 39 -15.97 30.00 2.50
CA GLU A 39 -17.40 30.12 2.16
C GLU A 39 -18.27 30.66 3.32
N LYS A 40 -17.66 30.93 4.49
CA LYS A 40 -18.33 31.43 5.70
C LYS A 40 -19.48 30.54 6.19
N VAL A 41 -19.27 29.23 6.15
CA VAL A 41 -20.20 28.20 6.63
C VAL A 41 -19.54 27.33 7.70
N LYS A 42 -20.29 26.45 8.36
CA LYS A 42 -19.68 25.45 9.26
C LYS A 42 -19.01 24.33 8.46
N ALA A 43 -17.94 23.75 8.99
CA ALA A 43 -17.28 22.60 8.38
C ALA A 43 -18.26 21.44 8.12
N THR A 44 -19.21 21.19 9.02
CA THR A 44 -20.24 20.14 8.87
C THR A 44 -21.20 20.38 7.68
N GLN A 45 -21.27 21.62 7.17
CA GLN A 45 -22.04 21.95 5.97
C GLN A 45 -21.28 21.67 4.68
N VAL A 46 -19.96 21.50 4.73
CA VAL A 46 -19.15 21.22 3.55
C VAL A 46 -19.05 19.71 3.36
N ARG A 47 -19.39 19.23 2.16
CA ARG A 47 -19.22 17.82 1.76
C ARG A 47 -18.34 17.75 0.52
N MET A 48 -17.25 16.99 0.59
CA MET A 48 -16.39 16.73 -0.57
C MET A 48 -16.86 15.54 -1.38
N LYS A 49 -16.73 15.66 -2.70
CA LYS A 49 -17.00 14.61 -3.67
C LYS A 49 -15.86 14.46 -4.67
N TYR A 50 -15.58 13.23 -5.08
CA TYR A 50 -14.70 12.91 -6.21
C TYR A 50 -15.41 11.96 -7.16
N GLN A 51 -15.42 12.29 -8.46
CA GLN A 51 -16.14 11.52 -9.50
C GLN A 51 -17.60 11.17 -9.13
N GLY A 52 -18.27 12.08 -8.40
CA GLY A 52 -19.66 11.90 -7.96
C GLY A 52 -19.85 11.12 -6.65
N LYS A 53 -18.81 10.45 -6.14
CA LYS A 53 -18.84 9.77 -4.83
C LYS A 53 -18.50 10.74 -3.71
N THR A 54 -19.22 10.65 -2.58
CA THR A 54 -18.89 11.40 -1.36
C THR A 54 -17.64 10.83 -0.73
N LEU A 55 -16.69 11.70 -0.38
CA LEU A 55 -15.46 11.31 0.29
C LEU A 55 -15.67 11.23 1.81
N ASN A 56 -15.05 10.24 2.44
CA ASN A 56 -15.02 10.14 3.89
C ASN A 56 -14.17 11.28 4.47
N ARG A 57 -14.64 11.93 5.53
CA ARG A 57 -14.00 13.11 6.15
C ARG A 57 -12.75 12.73 6.92
N ASP A 58 -12.74 11.53 7.48
CA ASP A 58 -11.62 11.04 8.29
C ASP A 58 -10.43 10.63 7.41
N HIS A 59 -10.68 10.32 6.12
CA HIS A 59 -9.63 9.83 5.23
C HIS A 59 -8.62 10.91 4.84
N THR A 60 -7.36 10.51 4.76
CA THR A 60 -6.26 11.37 4.28
C THR A 60 -6.26 11.54 2.75
N MET A 61 -5.68 12.64 2.26
CA MET A 61 -5.46 12.86 0.82
C MET A 61 -4.63 11.74 0.20
N GLY A 62 -3.63 11.25 0.94
CA GLY A 62 -2.79 10.11 0.55
C GLY A 62 -3.59 8.82 0.43
N HIS A 63 -4.39 8.48 1.45
CA HIS A 63 -5.27 7.30 1.42
C HIS A 63 -6.23 7.29 0.23
N LEU A 64 -6.78 8.46 -0.12
CA LEU A 64 -7.68 8.61 -1.26
C LEU A 64 -6.97 8.65 -2.62
N GLY A 65 -5.64 8.57 -2.65
CA GLY A 65 -4.83 8.65 -3.87
C GLY A 65 -4.97 10.00 -4.58
N VAL A 66 -5.21 11.09 -3.83
CA VAL A 66 -5.38 12.44 -4.40
C VAL A 66 -4.04 12.90 -4.97
N ARG A 67 -4.00 13.08 -6.28
CA ARG A 67 -2.82 13.53 -7.05
C ARG A 67 -2.83 15.04 -7.27
N PRO A 68 -1.67 15.67 -7.55
CA PRO A 68 -1.65 16.99 -8.17
C PRO A 68 -2.59 16.99 -9.39
N GLU A 69 -3.41 18.04 -9.55
CA GLU A 69 -4.45 18.16 -10.60
C GLU A 69 -5.76 17.39 -10.36
N THR A 70 -5.90 16.67 -9.24
CA THR A 70 -7.18 16.04 -8.88
C THR A 70 -8.25 17.12 -8.65
N ILE A 71 -9.38 16.99 -9.32
CA ILE A 71 -10.52 17.90 -9.19
C ILE A 71 -11.55 17.30 -8.22
N LEU A 72 -11.56 17.81 -7.00
CA LEU A 72 -12.61 17.58 -6.01
C LEU A 72 -13.77 18.56 -6.23
N LYS A 73 -14.97 18.16 -5.80
CA LYS A 73 -16.16 19.02 -5.83
C LYS A 73 -16.67 19.21 -4.41
N ALA A 74 -16.79 20.47 -4.01
CA ALA A 74 -17.45 20.85 -2.76
C ALA A 74 -18.97 20.94 -2.97
N GLU A 75 -19.73 20.53 -1.97
CA GLU A 75 -21.18 20.73 -1.87
C GLU A 75 -21.50 21.36 -0.52
N ILE A 76 -22.29 22.44 -0.51
CA ILE A 76 -22.74 23.08 0.73
C ILE A 76 -24.13 22.55 1.08
N LEU A 77 -24.22 21.86 2.21
CA LEU A 77 -25.43 21.30 2.77
C LEU A 77 -26.17 22.34 3.63
N VAL A 78 -27.49 22.29 3.57
CA VAL A 78 -28.36 23.14 4.40
C VAL A 78 -28.79 22.33 5.63
N PRO A 79 -28.46 22.79 6.86
CA PRO A 79 -28.91 22.13 8.08
C PRO A 79 -30.44 22.09 8.16
N ARG A 80 -31.01 20.92 8.47
CA ARG A 80 -32.45 20.75 8.71
C ARG A 80 -32.68 20.41 10.18
N PRO A 81 -33.74 20.93 10.83
CA PRO A 81 -34.09 20.51 12.17
C PRO A 81 -34.48 19.03 12.17
N VAL A 82 -34.04 18.30 13.20
CA VAL A 82 -34.32 16.87 13.41
C VAL A 82 -34.66 16.68 14.89
N ASN A 83 -35.78 16.03 15.17
CA ASN A 83 -36.14 15.58 16.52
C ASN A 83 -35.90 14.08 16.61
N LEU A 84 -35.03 13.68 17.54
CA LEU A 84 -34.71 12.28 17.79
C LEU A 84 -35.47 11.81 19.03
N ILE A 85 -36.03 10.60 18.97
CA ILE A 85 -36.68 9.95 20.12
C ILE A 85 -35.64 8.97 20.69
N VAL A 86 -35.17 9.18 21.91
CA VAL A 86 -34.08 8.39 22.50
C VAL A 86 -34.56 7.63 23.72
N ALA A 87 -34.54 6.30 23.65
CA ALA A 87 -34.76 5.42 24.78
C ALA A 87 -33.48 5.34 25.62
N LEU A 88 -33.59 5.73 26.90
CA LEU A 88 -32.50 5.75 27.86
C LEU A 88 -32.33 4.38 28.55
N PRO A 89 -31.11 4.00 28.97
CA PRO A 89 -30.85 2.74 29.65
C PRO A 89 -31.48 2.72 31.06
N ASN A 90 -31.56 1.53 31.67
CA ASN A 90 -31.97 1.32 33.07
C ASN A 90 -33.37 1.88 33.42
N ASP A 91 -34.36 1.70 32.55
CA ASP A 91 -35.76 2.13 32.74
C ASP A 91 -35.95 3.64 32.97
N LEU A 92 -34.98 4.46 32.56
CA LEU A 92 -35.04 5.93 32.64
C LEU A 92 -36.05 6.58 31.68
N GLY A 93 -36.76 5.77 30.87
CA GLY A 93 -37.79 6.21 29.94
C GLY A 93 -37.24 6.71 28.61
N GLU A 94 -38.08 7.46 27.89
CA GLU A 94 -37.75 8.07 26.59
C GLU A 94 -37.56 9.59 26.75
N THR A 95 -36.64 10.15 25.96
CA THR A 95 -36.42 11.60 25.88
C THR A 95 -36.41 12.05 24.42
N GLU A 96 -36.92 13.26 24.17
CA GLU A 96 -36.86 13.88 22.85
C GLU A 96 -35.65 14.82 22.77
N LEU A 97 -34.81 14.63 21.75
CA LEU A 97 -33.63 15.45 21.51
C LEU A 97 -33.77 16.22 20.20
N THR A 98 -34.04 17.53 20.32
CA THR A 98 -33.98 18.45 19.17
C THR A 98 -32.53 18.78 18.83
N THR A 99 -32.19 18.58 17.56
CA THR A 99 -30.84 18.73 16.97
C THR A 99 -30.98 19.13 15.50
N THR A 100 -29.87 19.27 14.78
CA THR A 100 -29.88 19.51 13.32
C THR A 100 -29.27 18.33 12.59
N SER A 101 -29.68 18.09 11.35
CA SER A 101 -29.18 17.00 10.50
C SER A 101 -27.66 16.99 10.30
N LEU A 102 -26.99 18.11 10.57
CA LEU A 102 -25.54 18.27 10.42
C LEU A 102 -24.79 18.38 11.76
N ASP A 103 -25.50 18.21 12.89
CA ASP A 103 -24.85 18.04 14.19
C ASP A 103 -24.10 16.70 14.18
N THR A 104 -22.98 16.62 14.92
CA THR A 104 -22.15 15.42 14.90
C THR A 104 -22.72 14.33 15.82
N VAL A 105 -22.46 13.06 15.49
CA VAL A 105 -22.83 11.94 16.36
C VAL A 105 -22.13 12.07 17.73
N ALA A 106 -20.89 12.56 17.74
CA ALA A 106 -20.13 12.80 18.97
C ALA A 106 -20.77 13.87 19.88
N ASP A 107 -21.32 14.94 19.30
CA ASP A 107 -22.04 15.98 20.06
C ASP A 107 -23.32 15.43 20.68
N VAL A 108 -24.07 14.61 19.93
CA VAL A 108 -25.28 13.95 20.42
C VAL A 108 -24.97 12.94 21.52
N VAL A 109 -23.95 12.10 21.34
CA VAL A 109 -23.47 11.17 22.38
C VAL A 109 -23.00 11.94 23.62
N GLY A 110 -22.33 13.07 23.45
CA GLY A 110 -21.93 13.94 24.56
C GLY A 110 -23.13 14.46 25.37
N ARG A 111 -24.15 14.98 24.70
CA ARG A 111 -25.39 15.44 25.36
C ARG A 111 -26.12 14.30 26.08
N LEU A 112 -26.12 13.10 25.49
CA LEU A 112 -26.73 11.93 26.11
C LEU A 112 -25.93 11.41 27.31
N ALA A 113 -24.61 11.42 27.24
CA ALA A 113 -23.73 11.06 28.36
C ALA A 113 -23.99 11.95 29.59
N ASP A 114 -24.20 13.26 29.38
CA ASP A 114 -24.57 14.19 30.46
C ASP A 114 -25.94 13.85 31.07
N ILE A 115 -26.91 13.39 30.26
CA ILE A 115 -28.25 12.99 30.71
C ILE A 115 -28.19 11.70 31.52
N VAL A 116 -27.47 10.68 31.04
CA VAL A 116 -27.35 9.38 31.71
C VAL A 116 -26.30 9.38 32.84
N LYS A 117 -25.53 10.46 32.98
CA LYS A 117 -24.42 10.62 33.95
C LYS A 117 -23.37 9.52 33.84
N GLU A 118 -23.01 9.17 32.61
CA GLU A 118 -21.99 8.18 32.30
C GLU A 118 -20.84 8.80 31.50
N GLU A 119 -19.72 8.10 31.43
CA GLU A 119 -18.59 8.54 30.61
C GLU A 119 -18.90 8.39 29.12
N LYS A 120 -18.52 9.38 28.29
CA LYS A 120 -18.77 9.37 26.83
C LYS A 120 -18.27 8.10 26.14
N SER A 121 -17.18 7.50 26.64
CA SER A 121 -16.57 6.26 26.12
C SER A 121 -17.43 5.01 26.35
N ARG A 122 -18.36 5.06 27.30
CA ARG A 122 -19.25 3.93 27.67
C ARG A 122 -20.61 4.01 27.01
N VAL A 123 -21.00 5.19 26.50
CA VAL A 123 -22.32 5.44 25.89
C VAL A 123 -22.29 5.02 24.43
N VAL A 124 -23.04 3.97 24.10
CA VAL A 124 -23.18 3.45 22.74
C VAL A 124 -24.58 3.78 22.23
N LEU A 125 -24.65 4.53 21.13
CA LEU A 125 -25.90 4.87 20.48
C LEU A 125 -26.27 3.80 19.44
N LYS A 126 -27.48 3.27 19.50
CA LYS A 126 -28.04 2.27 18.59
C LYS A 126 -29.21 2.85 17.79
N PHE A 127 -29.24 2.57 16.50
CA PHE A 127 -30.37 2.82 15.60
C PHE A 127 -30.71 1.50 14.90
N GLU A 128 -31.97 1.07 14.97
CA GLU A 128 -32.43 -0.22 14.41
C GLU A 128 -31.56 -1.42 14.83
N GLY A 129 -31.09 -1.44 16.09
CA GLY A 129 -30.24 -2.50 16.65
C GLY A 129 -28.76 -2.44 16.23
N ARG A 130 -28.36 -1.47 15.40
CA ARG A 130 -26.97 -1.27 14.96
C ARG A 130 -26.35 -0.07 15.66
N THR A 131 -25.05 -0.15 15.97
CA THR A 131 -24.33 1.02 16.49
C THR A 131 -24.30 2.11 15.43
N VAL A 132 -24.74 3.31 15.81
CA VAL A 132 -24.72 4.50 14.95
C VAL A 132 -23.27 4.83 14.65
N LYS A 133 -22.90 4.77 13.37
CA LYS A 133 -21.58 5.14 12.85
C LYS A 133 -21.76 6.28 11.86
N GLY A 134 -20.85 7.23 11.85
CA GLY A 134 -20.87 8.38 10.95
C GLY A 134 -20.49 9.68 11.66
N HIS A 135 -20.08 10.67 10.85
CA HIS A 135 -19.66 11.97 11.37
C HIS A 135 -20.86 12.84 11.75
N THR A 136 -21.83 13.03 10.84
CA THR A 136 -23.09 13.76 11.09
C THR A 136 -24.29 12.83 11.19
N LEU A 137 -25.39 13.32 11.78
CA LEU A 137 -26.67 12.59 11.82
C LEU A 137 -27.18 12.21 10.42
N LEU A 138 -27.01 13.10 9.43
CA LEU A 138 -27.35 12.83 8.04
C LEU A 138 -26.51 11.69 7.45
N ASP A 139 -25.22 11.63 7.75
CA ASP A 139 -24.33 10.56 7.27
C ASP A 139 -24.65 9.23 7.95
N ALA A 140 -25.13 9.28 9.20
CA ALA A 140 -25.62 8.13 9.95
C ALA A 140 -27.02 7.65 9.53
N GLY A 141 -27.67 8.33 8.57
CA GLY A 141 -29.00 7.98 8.06
C GLY A 141 -30.16 8.34 9.01
N LEU A 142 -29.91 9.19 10.00
CA LEU A 142 -30.92 9.61 10.97
C LEU A 142 -31.79 10.73 10.40
N VAL A 143 -33.10 10.59 10.56
CA VAL A 143 -34.11 11.52 10.06
C VAL A 143 -35.00 11.99 11.20
N ASP A 144 -35.85 12.98 10.93
CA ASP A 144 -36.83 13.45 11.91
C ASP A 144 -37.74 12.31 12.37
N GLY A 145 -37.86 12.14 13.68
CA GLY A 145 -38.60 11.04 14.30
C GLY A 145 -37.83 9.72 14.45
N SER A 146 -36.54 9.67 14.10
CA SER A 146 -35.73 8.45 14.31
C SER A 146 -35.69 8.05 15.79
N ALA A 147 -36.04 6.79 16.06
CA ALA A 147 -36.01 6.17 17.38
C ALA A 147 -34.64 5.51 17.65
N LEU A 148 -33.98 5.95 18.71
CA LEU A 148 -32.63 5.54 19.11
C LEU A 148 -32.65 4.85 20.46
N GLN A 149 -31.71 3.95 20.69
CA GLN A 149 -31.51 3.27 21.97
C GLN A 149 -30.09 3.55 22.48
N VAL A 150 -29.95 3.85 23.76
CA VAL A 150 -28.65 4.05 24.41
C VAL A 150 -28.28 2.82 25.23
N GLU A 151 -27.11 2.25 24.98
CA GLU A 151 -26.53 1.13 25.71
C GLU A 151 -25.25 1.57 26.45
N ILE A 152 -24.95 0.93 27.60
CA ILE A 152 -23.73 1.17 28.39
C ILE A 152 -22.81 -0.04 28.24
N ALA A 153 -21.58 0.16 27.75
CA ALA A 153 -20.60 -0.91 27.53
C ALA A 153 -19.86 -1.35 28.81
N GLU A 154 -19.51 -2.64 28.89
CA GLU A 154 -18.73 -3.27 29.98
C GLU A 154 -17.19 -3.18 29.76
N PRO A 155 -16.37 -3.15 30.83
CA PRO A 155 -14.90 -3.14 30.74
C PRO A 155 -14.31 -4.51 30.35
N LYS A 156 -13.36 -4.56 29.41
CA LYS A 156 -12.74 -5.82 28.92
C LYS A 156 -11.39 -6.16 29.58
N ALA A 157 -11.17 -7.43 29.92
CA ALA A 157 -9.93 -8.02 30.47
C ALA A 157 -9.29 -9.08 29.52
N LYS A 158 -7.96 -9.26 29.56
CA LYS A 158 -7.12 -10.12 28.68
C LYS A 158 -6.97 -11.58 29.21
N SER A 159 -6.79 -12.58 28.34
CA SER A 159 -6.56 -14.02 28.70
C SER A 159 -5.48 -14.72 27.84
N ASN A 160 -4.78 -15.70 28.46
CA ASN A 160 -3.49 -16.34 28.08
C ASN A 160 -3.53 -17.45 27.00
N MET A 161 -2.37 -17.72 26.36
CA MET A 161 -2.10 -18.80 25.38
C MET A 161 -0.99 -19.77 25.81
N THR A 162 -1.00 -21.00 25.27
CA THR A 162 -0.02 -22.09 25.49
C THR A 162 0.40 -22.75 24.16
N GLU A 163 1.71 -22.65 23.84
CA GLU A 163 2.70 -23.63 23.32
C GLU A 163 2.37 -24.68 22.23
N LEU A 164 3.17 -24.73 21.12
CA LEU A 164 3.62 -25.98 20.46
C LEU A 164 4.78 -25.85 19.40
N ALA A 165 5.94 -26.45 19.73
CA ALA A 165 6.90 -27.32 18.98
C ALA A 165 7.49 -27.05 17.56
N ALA A 166 8.78 -27.42 17.41
CA ALA A 166 9.79 -27.07 16.39
C ALA A 166 10.16 -28.12 15.30
N ALA A 167 10.88 -27.70 14.23
CA ALA A 167 11.90 -28.44 13.42
C ALA A 167 12.57 -27.51 12.32
N PRO A 168 13.58 -27.94 11.51
CA PRO A 168 15.05 -27.91 11.71
C PRO A 168 15.83 -26.92 10.79
N GLU A 169 17.10 -26.61 11.15
CA GLU A 169 18.03 -25.67 10.45
C GLU A 169 18.85 -26.26 9.29
N VAL A 170 19.20 -25.44 8.27
CA VAL A 170 20.51 -25.40 7.54
C VAL A 170 20.74 -24.05 6.82
N GLY A 171 21.91 -23.42 7.00
CA GLY A 171 22.64 -22.73 5.90
C GLY A 171 23.22 -21.32 6.16
N LYS A 172 24.53 -21.24 6.45
CA LYS A 172 25.29 -19.99 6.69
C LYS A 172 25.20 -18.95 5.57
N THR A 173 24.88 -17.71 5.93
CA THR A 173 25.07 -16.50 5.10
C THR A 173 25.88 -15.43 5.87
N LYS A 174 26.56 -14.55 5.14
CA LYS A 174 27.58 -13.61 5.64
C LYS A 174 26.99 -12.53 6.57
N GLU A 175 27.74 -12.22 7.63
CA GLU A 175 27.42 -11.22 8.66
C GLU A 175 27.11 -9.82 8.07
N MET A 176 26.04 -9.23 8.61
CA MET A 176 25.55 -7.86 8.37
C MET A 176 26.26 -6.86 9.31
N ASP A 177 26.38 -5.58 8.93
CA ASP A 177 27.06 -4.57 9.76
C ASP A 177 26.23 -4.14 10.99
N GLU A 178 26.90 -3.62 12.03
CA GLU A 178 26.29 -3.30 13.32
C GLU A 178 25.37 -2.06 13.31
N GLU A 179 25.51 -1.16 12.34
CA GLU A 179 24.75 0.09 12.18
C GLU A 179 23.43 -0.18 11.45
N ASP A 180 23.46 -1.00 10.40
CA ASP A 180 22.27 -1.48 9.68
C ASP A 180 21.35 -2.28 10.62
N LYS A 181 21.95 -3.10 11.49
CA LYS A 181 21.23 -3.83 12.55
C LYS A 181 20.56 -2.90 13.58
N GLN A 182 21.06 -1.68 13.83
CA GLN A 182 20.43 -0.74 14.78
C GLN A 182 19.19 -0.10 14.14
N ALA A 183 19.28 0.25 12.86
CA ALA A 183 18.24 0.98 12.15
C ALA A 183 17.00 0.10 11.91
N ILE A 184 17.20 -1.20 11.60
CA ILE A 184 16.14 -2.20 11.33
C ILE A 184 15.09 -2.28 12.44
N LEU A 185 15.49 -2.01 13.68
CA LEU A 185 14.70 -2.29 14.89
C LEU A 185 13.94 -1.08 15.44
N GLY A 186 14.41 0.13 15.13
CA GLY A 186 13.74 1.37 15.52
C GLY A 186 12.70 1.84 14.51
N SER A 187 12.65 1.26 13.31
CA SER A 187 11.84 1.78 12.22
C SER A 187 10.37 1.45 12.29
N PHE A 188 9.91 0.53 13.14
CA PHE A 188 8.50 0.13 13.20
C PHE A 188 7.97 0.27 14.63
N GLU A 189 7.50 1.48 14.97
CA GLU A 189 6.69 1.77 16.16
C GLU A 189 5.21 1.57 15.80
N THR A 190 4.52 0.68 16.51
CA THR A 190 3.09 0.43 16.23
C THR A 190 2.18 1.14 17.22
N ASP A 191 2.66 1.61 18.38
CA ASP A 191 1.88 2.37 19.37
C ASP A 191 0.58 1.63 19.78
N GLY A 192 0.61 0.29 19.79
CA GLY A 192 -0.55 -0.57 20.06
C GLY A 192 -1.61 -0.63 18.94
N ARG A 193 -1.30 -0.15 17.73
CA ARG A 193 -2.19 -0.16 16.56
C ARG A 193 -2.28 -1.55 15.90
N PRO A 194 -3.40 -1.87 15.20
CA PRO A 194 -3.48 -3.04 14.34
C PRO A 194 -2.33 -3.06 13.33
N VAL A 195 -1.84 -4.24 12.99
CA VAL A 195 -0.70 -4.37 12.06
C VAL A 195 -1.19 -4.92 10.74
N GLU A 196 -0.71 -4.31 9.66
CA GLU A 196 -1.05 -4.72 8.30
C GLU A 196 0.21 -4.86 7.49
N VAL A 197 0.37 -6.03 6.87
CA VAL A 197 1.57 -6.36 6.09
C VAL A 197 1.15 -6.86 4.72
N VAL A 198 1.76 -6.33 3.67
CA VAL A 198 1.59 -6.83 2.31
C VAL A 198 2.92 -7.37 1.81
N PHE A 199 2.92 -8.60 1.30
CA PHE A 199 4.08 -9.20 0.65
C PHE A 199 3.91 -9.15 -0.86
N SER A 200 4.76 -8.38 -1.55
CA SER A 200 4.90 -8.43 -2.99
C SER A 200 6.09 -9.33 -3.35
N PHE A 201 5.91 -10.31 -4.23
CA PHE A 201 7.00 -11.15 -4.69
C PHE A 201 7.00 -11.38 -6.21
N ASP A 202 8.19 -11.32 -6.77
CA ASP A 202 8.48 -11.54 -8.17
C ASP A 202 8.36 -13.04 -8.52
N THR A 203 7.62 -13.36 -9.57
CA THR A 203 7.36 -14.73 -10.04
C THR A 203 8.02 -15.07 -11.37
N THR A 204 8.86 -14.18 -11.88
CA THR A 204 9.51 -14.27 -13.20
C THR A 204 10.57 -15.37 -13.26
N GLY A 205 11.07 -15.62 -14.47
CA GLY A 205 11.96 -16.73 -14.75
C GLY A 205 13.28 -16.71 -13.96
N SER A 206 13.84 -15.54 -13.67
CA SER A 206 15.08 -15.38 -12.90
C SER A 206 14.91 -15.84 -11.46
N MET A 207 13.75 -15.57 -10.86
CA MET A 207 13.40 -15.94 -9.49
C MET A 207 13.13 -17.43 -9.30
N HIS A 208 12.93 -18.23 -10.36
CA HIS A 208 12.58 -19.65 -10.24
C HIS A 208 13.50 -20.48 -9.35
N GLY A 209 14.80 -20.13 -9.26
CA GLY A 209 15.78 -20.81 -8.43
C GLY A 209 15.53 -20.66 -6.93
N CYS A 210 14.93 -19.54 -6.51
CA CYS A 210 14.62 -19.25 -5.11
C CYS A 210 13.10 -19.15 -4.84
N LEU A 211 12.25 -19.19 -5.86
CA LEU A 211 10.80 -19.00 -5.72
C LEU A 211 10.13 -20.04 -4.82
N VAL A 212 10.64 -21.28 -4.81
CA VAL A 212 10.16 -22.32 -3.87
C VAL A 212 10.49 -21.94 -2.43
N GLU A 213 11.70 -21.43 -2.18
CA GLU A 213 12.11 -20.93 -0.87
C GLU A 213 11.25 -19.73 -0.45
N VAL A 214 11.06 -18.75 -1.34
CA VAL A 214 10.20 -17.58 -1.10
C VAL A 214 8.79 -18.01 -0.70
N ARG A 215 8.14 -18.91 -1.45
CA ARG A 215 6.79 -19.39 -1.12
C ARG A 215 6.74 -20.10 0.22
N THR A 216 7.73 -20.95 0.49
CA THR A 216 7.84 -21.70 1.76
C THR A 216 7.94 -20.75 2.93
N LYS A 217 8.89 -19.81 2.87
CA LYS A 217 9.12 -18.83 3.93
C LYS A 217 7.97 -17.85 4.09
N LEU A 218 7.35 -17.42 3.00
CA LEU A 218 6.18 -16.52 3.04
C LEU A 218 5.00 -17.21 3.72
N ARG A 219 4.71 -18.48 3.38
CA ARG A 219 3.65 -19.27 4.04
C ARG A 219 3.91 -19.42 5.54
N GLU A 220 5.14 -19.77 5.93
CA GLU A 220 5.53 -19.93 7.33
C GLU A 220 5.43 -18.60 8.10
N CYS A 221 5.94 -17.53 7.50
CA CYS A 221 5.84 -16.17 8.03
C CYS A 221 4.37 -15.76 8.25
N CYS A 222 3.52 -15.88 7.23
CA CYS A 222 2.11 -15.49 7.34
C CYS A 222 1.35 -16.31 8.38
N THR A 223 1.60 -17.62 8.43
CA THR A 223 0.97 -18.52 9.41
C THR A 223 1.35 -18.10 10.83
N ARG A 224 2.64 -17.88 11.08
CA ARG A 224 3.16 -17.49 12.38
C ARG A 224 2.63 -16.11 12.80
N LEU A 225 2.71 -15.12 11.90
CA LEU A 225 2.21 -13.76 12.17
C LEU A 225 0.72 -13.75 12.53
N ILE A 226 -0.13 -14.50 11.82
CA ILE A 226 -1.58 -14.56 12.13
C ILE A 226 -1.86 -15.29 13.44
N GLN A 227 -1.10 -16.33 13.76
CA GLN A 227 -1.24 -17.06 15.03
C GLN A 227 -0.83 -16.22 16.23
N ASP A 228 0.23 -15.44 16.07
CA ASP A 228 0.92 -14.77 17.17
C ASP A 228 0.43 -13.33 17.40
N ILE A 229 -0.12 -12.69 16.37
CA ILE A 229 -0.53 -11.28 16.41
C ILE A 229 -2.04 -11.16 16.23
N SER A 230 -2.73 -10.80 17.30
CA SER A 230 -4.16 -10.53 17.25
C SER A 230 -4.47 -9.35 16.33
N ASN A 231 -5.47 -9.50 15.45
CA ASN A 231 -5.93 -8.49 14.50
C ASN A 231 -4.92 -8.09 13.40
N ILE A 232 -3.91 -8.92 13.12
CA ILE A 232 -3.09 -8.71 11.92
C ILE A 232 -3.90 -9.01 10.65
N ARG A 233 -3.72 -8.20 9.61
CA ARG A 233 -4.17 -8.53 8.25
C ARG A 233 -2.97 -8.61 7.32
N ILE A 234 -2.98 -9.63 6.47
CA ILE A 234 -1.91 -9.88 5.51
C ILE A 234 -2.48 -9.87 4.10
N GLY A 235 -1.86 -9.10 3.20
CA GLY A 235 -2.14 -9.12 1.77
C GLY A 235 -0.94 -9.67 1.00
N ILE A 236 -1.18 -10.16 -0.22
CA ILE A 236 -0.13 -10.75 -1.06
C ILE A 236 -0.27 -10.24 -2.48
N ILE A 237 0.85 -9.84 -3.09
CA ILE A 237 0.95 -9.46 -4.49
C ILE A 237 1.98 -10.38 -5.15
N ALA A 238 1.59 -11.04 -6.22
CA ALA A 238 2.50 -11.76 -7.10
C ALA A 238 2.59 -10.99 -8.42
N HIS A 239 3.80 -10.66 -8.85
CA HIS A 239 4.01 -9.90 -10.08
C HIS A 239 4.96 -10.65 -11.04
N GLY A 240 4.59 -10.67 -12.32
CA GLY A 240 5.43 -11.11 -13.43
C GLY A 240 5.88 -9.89 -14.23
N ASP A 241 5.74 -9.94 -15.55
CA ASP A 241 5.91 -8.75 -16.40
C ASP A 241 4.76 -8.53 -17.38
N TYR A 242 4.78 -7.40 -18.07
CA TYR A 242 3.76 -7.03 -19.05
C TYR A 242 3.65 -8.02 -20.21
N CYS A 243 4.73 -8.72 -20.56
CA CYS A 243 4.71 -9.76 -21.59
C CYS A 243 3.90 -11.00 -21.18
N ASP A 244 3.69 -11.20 -19.88
CA ASP A 244 2.99 -12.35 -19.32
C ASP A 244 1.46 -12.20 -19.34
N ALA A 245 0.94 -11.00 -19.59
CA ALA A 245 -0.49 -10.69 -19.57
C ALA A 245 -1.37 -11.68 -20.38
N GLN A 246 -0.90 -12.13 -21.54
CA GLN A 246 -1.66 -13.07 -22.39
C GLN A 246 -1.40 -14.55 -22.09
N ASN A 247 -0.33 -14.88 -21.36
CA ASN A 247 0.07 -16.27 -21.09
C ASN A 247 -0.27 -16.72 -19.67
N THR A 248 -0.12 -15.83 -18.68
CA THR A 248 -0.33 -16.11 -17.26
C THR A 248 -1.01 -14.93 -16.57
N TYR A 249 -0.25 -13.89 -16.20
CA TYR A 249 -0.72 -12.64 -15.59
C TYR A 249 0.42 -11.61 -15.49
N VAL A 250 0.09 -10.32 -15.45
CA VAL A 250 1.04 -9.26 -15.05
C VAL A 250 1.11 -9.17 -13.53
N VAL A 251 -0.04 -8.98 -12.87
CA VAL A 251 -0.15 -8.97 -11.40
C VAL A 251 -1.37 -9.78 -10.95
N ARG A 252 -1.20 -10.50 -9.84
CA ARG A 252 -2.29 -11.09 -9.05
C ARG A 252 -2.15 -10.59 -7.62
N SER A 253 -3.26 -10.32 -6.96
CA SER A 253 -3.26 -9.86 -5.58
C SER A 253 -4.35 -10.55 -4.76
N LEU A 254 -4.00 -10.91 -3.53
CA LEU A 254 -4.91 -11.22 -2.44
C LEU A 254 -4.96 -9.98 -1.55
N ASP A 255 -6.17 -9.47 -1.30
CA ASP A 255 -6.36 -8.31 -0.42
C ASP A 255 -6.07 -8.66 1.05
N LEU A 256 -5.92 -7.62 1.88
CA LEU A 256 -5.62 -7.74 3.31
C LEU A 256 -6.67 -8.60 4.04
N THR A 257 -6.24 -9.77 4.51
CA THR A 257 -7.09 -10.75 5.18
C THR A 257 -6.39 -11.36 6.40
N SER A 258 -7.17 -11.87 7.35
CA SER A 258 -6.68 -12.70 8.47
C SER A 258 -6.89 -14.20 8.22
N ASP A 259 -7.36 -14.59 7.03
CA ASP A 259 -7.59 -15.98 6.64
C ASP A 259 -6.30 -16.65 6.15
N VAL A 260 -5.70 -17.45 7.04
CA VAL A 260 -4.48 -18.23 6.76
C VAL A 260 -4.65 -19.17 5.57
N GLN A 261 -5.84 -19.77 5.40
CA GLN A 261 -6.08 -20.72 4.31
C GLN A 261 -6.16 -19.98 2.98
N ALA A 262 -6.83 -18.82 2.93
CA ALA A 262 -6.86 -18.00 1.72
C ALA A 262 -5.46 -17.54 1.29
N ILE A 263 -4.60 -17.19 2.26
CA ILE A 263 -3.19 -16.85 2.03
C ILE A 263 -2.41 -18.06 1.49
N ALA A 264 -2.48 -19.20 2.15
CA ALA A 264 -1.78 -20.42 1.73
C ALA A 264 -2.22 -20.84 0.32
N ASP A 265 -3.53 -20.86 0.07
CA ASP A 265 -4.12 -21.20 -1.23
C ASP A 265 -3.63 -20.24 -2.32
N PHE A 266 -3.54 -18.93 -2.05
CA PHE A 266 -3.02 -17.97 -3.02
C PHE A 266 -1.55 -18.25 -3.36
N VAL A 267 -0.70 -18.45 -2.34
CA VAL A 267 0.75 -18.66 -2.51
C VAL A 267 1.06 -19.96 -3.25
N ASP A 268 0.32 -21.02 -2.95
CA ASP A 268 0.51 -22.34 -3.56
C ASP A 268 0.02 -22.36 -5.00
N ASN A 269 -1.11 -21.70 -5.29
CA ASN A 269 -1.76 -21.79 -6.60
C ASN A 269 -1.37 -20.68 -7.58
N VAL A 270 -0.73 -19.60 -7.13
CA VAL A 270 -0.32 -18.55 -8.06
C VAL A 270 0.72 -19.11 -9.05
N PRO A 271 0.52 -18.96 -10.38
CA PRO A 271 1.45 -19.52 -11.36
C PRO A 271 2.82 -18.82 -11.32
N LYS A 272 3.84 -19.47 -11.85
CA LYS A 272 5.09 -18.80 -12.21
C LYS A 272 4.92 -18.05 -13.53
N THR A 273 5.71 -17.01 -13.76
CA THR A 273 5.66 -16.16 -14.96
C THR A 273 6.99 -16.21 -15.72
N GLY A 274 7.01 -15.63 -16.93
CA GLY A 274 8.17 -15.66 -17.81
C GLY A 274 9.12 -14.48 -17.61
N GLY A 275 8.61 -13.27 -17.35
CA GLY A 275 9.37 -12.01 -17.32
C GLY A 275 9.76 -11.53 -18.73
N GLY A 276 10.41 -12.38 -19.52
CA GLY A 276 10.73 -12.14 -20.93
C GLY A 276 11.89 -11.16 -21.14
N ASP A 277 11.74 -9.91 -20.71
CA ASP A 277 12.80 -8.91 -20.64
C ASP A 277 13.12 -8.51 -19.20
N SER A 278 14.27 -7.85 -19.00
CA SER A 278 14.61 -7.16 -17.76
C SER A 278 14.80 -5.69 -18.15
N PRO A 279 14.21 -4.68 -17.46
CA PRO A 279 13.53 -4.66 -16.15
C PRO A 279 12.20 -5.45 -16.03
N GLU A 280 11.53 -5.43 -14.87
CA GLU A 280 10.24 -6.11 -14.58
C GLU A 280 9.20 -5.12 -13.98
N CYS A 281 7.92 -5.51 -13.80
CA CYS A 281 6.82 -4.58 -13.49
C CYS A 281 6.67 -4.10 -12.01
N TYR A 282 7.78 -3.87 -11.29
CA TYR A 282 7.76 -3.43 -9.88
C TYR A 282 6.99 -2.12 -9.66
N GLU A 283 7.06 -1.17 -10.60
CA GLU A 283 6.31 0.09 -10.55
C GLU A 283 4.79 -0.15 -10.53
N TRP A 284 4.32 -1.18 -11.25
CA TRP A 284 2.92 -1.54 -11.25
C TRP A 284 2.53 -2.30 -9.98
N ALA A 285 3.43 -3.13 -9.42
CA ALA A 285 3.21 -3.77 -8.13
C ALA A 285 3.07 -2.74 -6.99
N LEU A 286 3.91 -1.70 -6.95
CA LEU A 286 3.80 -0.59 -6.00
C LEU A 286 2.47 0.17 -6.18
N LYS A 287 2.05 0.42 -7.42
CA LYS A 287 0.76 1.02 -7.73
C LYS A 287 -0.40 0.15 -7.24
N LYS A 288 -0.33 -1.16 -7.47
CA LYS A 288 -1.38 -2.11 -7.06
C LYS A 288 -1.48 -2.18 -5.53
N ALA A 289 -0.36 -2.10 -4.82
CA ALA A 289 -0.32 -2.09 -3.36
C ALA A 289 -1.11 -0.91 -2.75
N GLN A 290 -1.15 0.25 -3.41
CA GLN A 290 -1.95 1.40 -2.95
C GLN A 290 -3.46 1.12 -2.97
N GLY A 291 -3.91 0.25 -3.88
CA GLY A 291 -5.33 -0.07 -4.08
C GLY A 291 -5.88 -1.15 -3.14
N LEU A 292 -5.05 -1.69 -2.23
CA LEU A 292 -5.48 -2.65 -1.23
C LEU A 292 -6.22 -1.96 -0.07
N ASP A 293 -7.02 -2.73 0.67
CA ASP A 293 -7.90 -2.21 1.73
C ASP A 293 -7.15 -1.91 3.05
N TRP A 294 -6.19 -0.99 3.02
CA TRP A 294 -5.42 -0.59 4.20
C TRP A 294 -6.26 0.19 5.22
N SER A 295 -6.18 -0.16 6.51
CA SER A 295 -6.80 0.59 7.60
C SER A 295 -5.99 1.86 7.91
N GLU A 296 -6.62 3.00 8.14
CA GLU A 296 -5.86 4.23 8.44
C GLU A 296 -5.07 4.15 9.75
N GLU A 297 -5.68 3.58 10.79
CA GLU A 297 -5.09 3.46 12.11
C GLU A 297 -4.11 2.28 12.24
N SER A 298 -3.80 1.53 11.17
CA SER A 298 -2.83 0.45 11.25
C SER A 298 -1.39 0.91 11.08
N ALA A 299 -0.46 0.20 11.72
CA ALA A 299 0.94 0.20 11.33
C ALA A 299 1.10 -0.65 10.06
N LYS A 300 1.60 -0.05 8.97
CA LYS A 300 1.60 -0.65 7.63
C LYS A 300 2.99 -0.94 7.13
N ALA A 301 3.19 -2.15 6.62
CA ALA A 301 4.42 -2.55 5.95
C ALA A 301 4.14 -3.16 4.57
N LEU A 302 4.92 -2.79 3.57
CA LEU A 302 4.99 -3.46 2.28
C LEU A 302 6.37 -4.12 2.14
N VAL A 303 6.41 -5.43 1.96
CA VAL A 303 7.65 -6.19 1.75
C VAL A 303 7.74 -6.52 0.27
N VAL A 304 8.74 -5.99 -0.44
CA VAL A 304 8.94 -6.19 -1.88
C VAL A 304 10.10 -7.15 -2.10
N ILE A 305 9.83 -8.32 -2.66
CA ILE A 305 10.77 -9.44 -2.82
C ILE A 305 11.04 -9.67 -4.30
N GLY A 306 12.31 -9.66 -4.71
CA GLY A 306 12.69 -9.96 -6.09
C GLY A 306 14.17 -9.73 -6.39
N ASP A 307 14.57 -9.80 -7.66
CA ASP A 307 15.97 -9.71 -8.08
C ASP A 307 16.26 -8.68 -9.19
N ALA A 308 15.26 -7.87 -9.57
CA ALA A 308 15.34 -6.92 -10.68
C ALA A 308 14.93 -5.49 -10.29
N VAL A 309 14.81 -4.63 -11.31
CA VAL A 309 14.46 -3.20 -11.19
C VAL A 309 13.14 -2.91 -11.94
N PRO A 310 12.45 -1.79 -11.66
CA PRO A 310 11.24 -1.39 -12.36
C PRO A 310 11.49 -0.95 -13.81
N HIS A 311 10.48 -1.09 -14.66
CA HIS A 311 10.45 -0.50 -16.00
C HIS A 311 10.40 1.03 -15.95
N TYR A 312 10.78 1.64 -17.07
CA TYR A 312 10.68 3.10 -17.23
C TYR A 312 9.24 3.54 -17.56
N PRO A 313 8.82 4.79 -17.22
CA PRO A 313 7.43 5.20 -17.37
C PRO A 313 6.84 4.99 -18.76
N ALA A 314 7.57 5.36 -19.81
CA ALA A 314 7.10 5.23 -21.19
C ALA A 314 7.04 3.78 -21.73
N TYR A 315 7.39 2.77 -20.92
CA TYR A 315 7.27 1.37 -21.30
C TYR A 315 5.81 0.97 -21.54
N THR A 316 4.89 1.53 -20.75
CA THR A 316 3.43 1.40 -20.91
C THR A 316 2.77 2.75 -21.17
N ASP A 317 1.53 2.72 -21.66
CA ASP A 317 0.72 3.95 -21.82
C ASP A 317 0.27 4.56 -20.48
N ALA A 318 0.35 3.80 -19.40
CA ALA A 318 0.01 4.25 -18.05
C ALA A 318 1.06 5.21 -17.46
N ASN A 319 2.27 5.28 -18.04
CA ASN A 319 3.33 6.22 -17.65
C ASN A 319 3.65 6.19 -16.14
N VAL A 320 3.64 5.00 -15.55
CA VAL A 320 3.84 4.81 -14.11
C VAL A 320 5.32 4.98 -13.77
N PHE A 321 5.61 5.81 -12.77
CA PHE A 321 6.96 5.99 -12.26
C PHE A 321 7.05 5.52 -10.81
N TRP A 322 7.91 4.55 -10.54
CA TRP A 322 7.98 3.89 -9.23
C TRP A 322 8.26 4.85 -8.06
N LYS A 323 9.03 5.94 -8.26
CA LYS A 323 9.28 6.93 -7.19
C LYS A 323 8.03 7.72 -6.82
N ASP A 324 7.18 8.02 -7.80
CA ASP A 324 5.89 8.69 -7.56
C ASP A 324 4.98 7.74 -6.76
N GLU A 325 4.96 6.46 -7.13
CA GLU A 325 4.17 5.44 -6.44
C GLU A 325 4.72 5.12 -5.01
N LEU A 326 6.04 5.14 -4.82
CA LEU A 326 6.67 5.04 -3.50
C LEU A 326 6.34 6.25 -2.59
N SER A 327 6.35 7.45 -3.16
CA SER A 327 5.98 8.68 -2.44
C SER A 327 4.52 8.66 -1.96
N LEU A 328 3.63 8.02 -2.73
CA LEU A 328 2.24 7.82 -2.34
C LEU A 328 2.12 6.79 -1.21
N LEU A 329 2.78 5.64 -1.32
CA LEU A 329 2.80 4.61 -0.27
C LEU A 329 3.33 5.17 1.06
N THR A 330 4.42 5.94 1.01
CA THR A 330 4.94 6.64 2.21
C THR A 330 3.97 7.68 2.76
N GLY A 331 3.27 8.41 1.89
CA GLY A 331 2.18 9.30 2.28
C GLY A 331 1.01 8.58 2.97
N MET A 332 0.78 7.29 2.67
CA MET A 332 -0.20 6.42 3.36
C MET A 332 0.32 5.85 4.69
N GLY A 333 1.57 6.20 5.09
CA GLY A 333 2.23 5.65 6.27
C GLY A 333 2.75 4.22 6.08
N ILE A 334 2.88 3.76 4.84
CA ILE A 334 3.40 2.42 4.51
C ILE A 334 4.92 2.47 4.44
N LYS A 335 5.56 1.68 5.30
CA LYS A 335 7.01 1.45 5.26
C LYS A 335 7.31 0.33 4.29
N VAL A 336 8.28 0.53 3.40
CA VAL A 336 8.62 -0.42 2.33
C VAL A 336 9.93 -1.12 2.66
N TYR A 337 9.90 -2.44 2.77
CA TYR A 337 11.05 -3.29 3.02
C TYR A 337 11.46 -3.96 1.71
N GLY A 338 12.69 -3.71 1.28
CA GLY A 338 13.23 -4.29 0.05
C GLY A 338 13.99 -5.59 0.34
N VAL A 339 13.50 -6.72 -0.18
CA VAL A 339 14.10 -8.04 0.00
C VAL A 339 14.71 -8.50 -1.32
N HIS A 340 15.99 -8.25 -1.46
CA HIS A 340 16.73 -8.55 -2.67
C HIS A 340 17.17 -10.02 -2.70
N ALA A 341 16.66 -10.75 -3.70
CA ALA A 341 16.92 -12.18 -3.93
C ALA A 341 18.08 -12.44 -4.91
N GLY A 342 18.79 -11.39 -5.32
CA GLY A 342 19.94 -11.44 -6.22
C GLY A 342 21.21 -10.88 -5.59
N ASN A 343 22.27 -10.81 -6.40
CA ASN A 343 23.57 -10.25 -6.03
C ASN A 343 24.00 -9.11 -6.97
N THR A 344 23.07 -8.53 -7.73
CA THR A 344 23.37 -7.45 -8.69
C THR A 344 23.32 -6.11 -7.97
N SER A 345 24.40 -5.32 -8.10
CA SER A 345 24.50 -4.01 -7.45
C SER A 345 23.45 -3.01 -7.97
N GLN A 346 22.99 -3.18 -9.20
CA GLN A 346 21.97 -2.31 -9.79
C GLN A 346 20.59 -2.51 -9.16
N ALA A 347 20.19 -3.77 -8.90
CA ALA A 347 18.93 -4.06 -8.22
C ALA A 347 19.02 -3.69 -6.74
N ALA A 348 20.16 -3.94 -6.09
CA ALA A 348 20.39 -3.56 -4.69
C ALA A 348 20.07 -2.07 -4.43
N ALA A 349 20.58 -1.15 -5.28
CA ALA A 349 20.32 0.29 -5.15
C ALA A 349 18.83 0.65 -5.25
N PHE A 350 18.04 -0.09 -6.03
CA PHE A 350 16.59 0.12 -6.09
C PHE A 350 15.91 -0.29 -4.78
N TYR A 351 16.22 -1.47 -4.24
CA TYR A 351 15.65 -1.93 -2.97
C TYR A 351 16.12 -1.10 -1.77
N GLU A 352 17.37 -0.61 -1.78
CA GLU A 352 17.89 0.36 -0.81
C GLU A 352 17.10 1.66 -0.86
N GLU A 353 16.84 2.22 -2.05
CA GLU A 353 16.08 3.47 -2.18
C GLU A 353 14.61 3.30 -1.73
N LEU A 354 13.97 2.14 -2.00
CA LEU A 354 12.64 1.83 -1.46
C LEU A 354 12.62 1.93 0.07
N ALA A 355 13.62 1.32 0.70
CA ALA A 355 13.77 1.28 2.15
C ALA A 355 14.07 2.66 2.74
N GLU A 356 15.08 3.35 2.23
CA GLU A 356 15.53 4.65 2.75
C GLU A 356 14.43 5.71 2.70
N VAL A 357 13.75 5.84 1.56
CA VAL A 357 12.72 6.86 1.37
C VAL A 357 11.51 6.59 2.27
N SER A 358 11.21 5.32 2.54
CA SER A 358 10.05 4.94 3.34
C SER A 358 10.31 4.76 4.82
N GLY A 359 11.57 4.83 5.24
CA GLY A 359 11.97 4.43 6.59
C GLY A 359 11.75 2.94 6.85
N GLY A 360 11.79 2.11 5.81
CA GLY A 360 11.90 0.65 5.91
C GLY A 360 13.35 0.20 5.79
N HIS A 361 13.58 -1.06 5.44
CA HIS A 361 14.93 -1.64 5.37
C HIS A 361 15.22 -2.48 4.14
N TYR A 362 16.46 -2.40 3.69
CA TYR A 362 17.03 -3.28 2.69
C TYR A 362 17.53 -4.57 3.35
N LEU A 363 17.13 -5.69 2.80
CA LEU A 363 17.46 -7.03 3.26
C LEU A 363 17.79 -7.90 2.06
N THR A 364 18.57 -8.96 2.27
CA THR A 364 18.77 -9.99 1.25
C THR A 364 17.96 -11.24 1.59
N LEU A 365 17.65 -12.07 0.59
CA LEU A 365 16.80 -13.26 0.80
C LEU A 365 17.34 -14.25 1.85
N GLY A 366 18.66 -14.32 2.03
CA GLY A 366 19.28 -15.09 3.11
C GLY A 366 18.84 -14.65 4.52
N HIS A 367 18.35 -13.42 4.65
CA HIS A 367 17.84 -12.83 5.88
C HIS A 367 16.30 -12.84 5.95
N PHE A 368 15.61 -13.59 5.09
CA PHE A 368 14.14 -13.60 5.11
C PHE A 368 13.56 -14.09 6.45
N ASP A 369 14.23 -15.02 7.13
CA ASP A 369 13.78 -15.49 8.45
C ASP A 369 13.87 -14.37 9.52
N VAL A 370 14.80 -13.42 9.32
CA VAL A 370 14.92 -12.19 10.12
C VAL A 370 13.72 -11.28 9.89
N ILE A 371 13.07 -11.31 8.71
CA ILE A 371 11.84 -10.53 8.45
C ILE A 371 10.70 -11.03 9.31
N THR A 372 10.52 -12.35 9.37
CA THR A 372 9.51 -12.99 10.21
C THR A 372 9.76 -12.67 11.68
N ASP A 373 10.99 -12.87 12.15
CA ASP A 373 11.35 -12.59 13.54
C ASP A 373 11.27 -11.08 13.85
N MET A 374 11.61 -10.19 12.91
CA MET A 374 11.45 -8.73 13.02
C MET A 374 9.99 -8.34 13.18
N PHE A 375 9.12 -8.80 12.29
CA PHE A 375 7.69 -8.48 12.41
C PHE A 375 7.11 -9.02 13.72
N LEU A 376 7.47 -10.23 14.13
CA LEU A 376 7.03 -10.80 15.40
C LEU A 376 7.57 -10.02 16.60
N ALA A 377 8.87 -9.73 16.64
CA ALA A 377 9.48 -9.04 17.76
C ALA A 377 8.96 -7.61 17.91
N VAL A 378 8.72 -6.92 16.79
CA VAL A 378 8.08 -5.60 16.80
C VAL A 378 6.64 -5.70 17.31
N CYS A 379 5.87 -6.70 16.89
CA CYS A 379 4.49 -6.86 17.34
C CYS A 379 4.39 -7.31 18.81
N TYR A 380 5.31 -8.15 19.27
CA TYR A 380 5.34 -8.60 20.66
C TYR A 380 5.73 -7.49 21.63
N ARG A 381 6.72 -6.66 21.29
CA ARG A 381 7.10 -5.45 22.05
C ARG A 381 5.90 -4.55 22.35
N GLU A 382 4.97 -4.46 21.39
CA GLU A 382 3.82 -3.54 21.43
C GLU A 382 2.61 -4.13 22.15
N SER A 383 2.60 -5.44 22.41
CA SER A 383 1.51 -6.15 23.09
C SER A 383 1.73 -6.29 24.61
N ASN A 384 2.96 -6.65 25.03
CA ASN A 384 3.46 -6.77 26.40
C ASN A 384 4.98 -7.07 26.37
N GLU A 385 5.79 -6.45 27.23
CA GLU A 385 7.24 -6.68 27.35
C GLU A 385 7.57 -8.15 27.70
N GLU A 386 6.69 -8.81 28.48
CA GLU A 386 6.80 -10.25 28.80
C GLU A 386 6.65 -11.17 27.57
N ASN A 387 5.89 -10.75 26.55
CA ASN A 387 5.73 -11.53 25.31
C ASN A 387 6.99 -11.45 24.43
N LEU A 388 7.67 -10.29 24.44
CA LEU A 388 8.95 -10.14 23.78
C LEU A 388 9.99 -11.04 24.46
N GLU A 389 10.11 -10.98 25.79
CA GLU A 389 11.03 -11.84 26.56
C GLU A 389 10.75 -13.34 26.34
N ALA A 390 9.47 -13.74 26.32
CA ALA A 390 9.08 -15.13 26.03
C ALA A 390 9.47 -15.55 24.60
N PHE A 391 9.32 -14.66 23.62
CA PHE A 391 9.74 -14.89 22.24
C PHE A 391 11.26 -14.96 22.09
N VAL A 392 12.01 -14.07 22.76
CA VAL A 392 13.49 -14.14 22.81
C VAL A 392 13.90 -15.52 23.34
N LYS A 393 13.30 -15.94 24.46
CA LYS A 393 13.56 -17.23 25.11
C LYS A 393 13.18 -18.42 24.23
N GLU A 394 12.07 -18.35 23.49
CA GLU A 394 11.69 -19.37 22.48
C GLU A 394 12.75 -19.50 21.38
N VAL A 395 13.26 -18.38 20.87
CA VAL A 395 14.30 -18.37 19.83
C VAL A 395 15.63 -18.92 20.37
N GLU A 396 15.95 -18.65 21.64
CA GLU A 396 17.11 -19.24 22.33
C GLU A 396 16.97 -20.76 22.53
N GLU A 397 15.83 -21.21 23.05
CA GLU A 397 15.55 -22.61 23.35
C GLU A 397 15.42 -23.46 22.07
N ALA A 398 14.94 -22.86 20.98
CA ALA A 398 14.88 -23.51 19.67
C ALA A 398 16.26 -23.66 19.00
N GLY A 399 17.35 -23.18 19.63
CA GLY A 399 18.71 -23.22 19.07
C GLY A 399 18.90 -22.30 17.86
N ARG A 400 17.91 -21.47 17.58
CA ARG A 400 17.86 -20.52 16.48
C ARG A 400 18.61 -19.22 16.80
N MET A 401 19.11 -19.03 18.03
CA MET A 401 19.75 -17.76 18.41
C MET A 401 21.17 -17.61 17.84
N THR A 402 21.25 -17.09 16.61
CA THR A 402 22.50 -16.63 16.00
C THR A 402 22.93 -15.28 16.60
N GLU A 403 24.20 -14.89 16.43
CA GLU A 403 24.72 -13.65 17.02
C GLU A 403 23.96 -12.41 16.49
N GLU A 404 23.49 -12.48 15.24
CA GLU A 404 22.65 -11.48 14.59
C GLU A 404 21.25 -11.38 15.24
N ARG A 405 20.63 -12.52 15.59
CA ARG A 405 19.34 -12.56 16.31
C ARG A 405 19.47 -12.12 17.76
N ARG A 406 20.58 -12.45 18.43
CA ARG A 406 20.83 -12.02 19.82
C ARG A 406 20.99 -10.51 19.93
N GLN A 407 21.66 -9.88 18.96
CA GLN A 407 21.82 -8.43 18.89
C GLN A 407 20.51 -7.71 18.53
N MET A 408 19.68 -8.34 17.69
CA MET A 408 18.33 -7.88 17.36
C MET A 408 17.43 -7.79 18.60
N PHE A 409 17.41 -8.80 19.46
CA PHE A 409 16.61 -8.80 20.69
C PHE A 409 17.11 -7.85 21.77
N ASN A 410 18.43 -7.81 22.02
CA ASN A 410 19.03 -6.93 23.04
C ASN A 410 18.79 -5.41 22.79
N ARG A 411 18.49 -5.02 21.54
CA ARG A 411 18.18 -3.63 21.18
C ARG A 411 16.69 -3.30 21.29
N LEU A 412 15.81 -4.28 21.09
CA LEU A 412 14.37 -4.10 21.33
C LEU A 412 14.05 -3.93 22.83
N GLU A 413 14.87 -4.49 23.72
CA GLU A 413 14.77 -4.34 25.19
C GLU A 413 15.36 -3.02 25.75
N LYS A 414 16.30 -2.38 25.03
CA LYS A 414 16.97 -1.15 25.49
C LYS A 414 16.46 0.06 24.72
N ASN A 415 15.41 0.69 25.26
CA ASN A 415 14.94 2.03 24.86
C ASN A 415 16.10 3.04 24.75
N GLN A 416 16.49 3.40 23.52
CA GLN A 416 17.07 4.70 23.20
C GLN A 416 17.06 4.93 21.68
N ALA A 417 16.10 5.72 21.21
CA ALA A 417 16.19 6.38 19.92
C ALA A 417 17.40 7.32 19.92
N PRO A 418 18.33 7.24 18.94
CA PRO A 418 19.27 8.32 18.72
C PRO A 418 18.50 9.48 18.08
N ALA A 419 18.43 10.60 18.80
CA ALA A 419 18.09 11.87 18.21
C ALA A 419 19.14 12.18 17.12
N ALA A 420 18.76 12.05 15.85
CA ALA A 420 19.60 12.49 14.74
C ALA A 420 19.70 14.02 14.79
N GLN A 421 20.80 14.52 15.35
CA GLN A 421 21.23 15.90 15.22
C GLN A 421 21.55 16.17 13.75
N HIS A 422 20.58 16.73 13.03
CA HIS A 422 20.79 17.23 11.68
C HIS A 422 21.53 18.56 11.78
N ASN A 423 22.83 18.56 11.50
CA ASN A 423 23.65 19.78 11.42
C ASN A 423 23.15 20.63 10.25
N GLN A 424 22.41 21.69 10.57
CA GLN A 424 22.00 22.71 9.60
C GLN A 424 23.19 23.62 9.29
N GLN A 425 23.81 23.42 8.13
CA GLN A 425 24.47 24.51 7.42
C GLN A 425 23.60 24.87 6.22
N GLN A 426 22.92 26.00 6.36
CA GLN A 426 22.10 26.64 5.33
C GLN A 426 23.02 27.19 4.23
N ASN A 427 22.89 26.66 3.02
CA ASN A 427 23.23 27.39 1.80
C ASN A 427 21.91 27.75 1.11
N GLU A 428 21.48 29.00 1.26
CA GLU A 428 20.21 29.54 0.76
C GLU A 428 20.20 29.79 -0.76
N ASN A 429 20.79 28.92 -1.60
CA ASN A 429 20.83 29.21 -3.04
C ASN A 429 20.93 27.98 -3.96
N GLU A 430 20.18 26.92 -3.70
CA GLU A 430 20.05 25.80 -4.64
C GLU A 430 18.64 25.72 -5.23
N GLN A 431 18.61 25.80 -6.57
CA GLN A 431 17.44 25.57 -7.40
C GLN A 431 16.76 24.25 -7.05
N ILE A 432 15.43 24.24 -7.06
CA ILE A 432 14.55 23.07 -6.98
C ILE A 432 15.17 21.93 -7.80
N PRO A 433 15.60 20.80 -7.20
CA PRO A 433 16.23 19.73 -7.95
C PRO A 433 15.25 19.20 -8.99
N SER A 434 15.71 19.10 -10.23
CA SER A 434 14.98 18.51 -11.35
C SER A 434 14.32 17.19 -10.94
N ARG A 435 13.04 16.99 -11.35
CA ARG A 435 12.25 15.74 -11.21
C ARG A 435 13.00 14.47 -11.64
N TYR A 436 14.07 14.63 -12.42
CA TYR A 436 14.96 13.58 -12.92
C TYR A 436 16.40 13.82 -12.45
N VAL A 437 16.67 13.58 -11.16
CA VAL A 437 18.06 13.41 -10.72
C VAL A 437 18.50 12.01 -11.20
N ALA A 438 19.49 11.96 -12.09
CA ALA A 438 20.09 10.72 -12.51
C ALA A 438 20.73 10.04 -11.28
N ALA A 439 20.09 9.00 -10.76
CA ALA A 439 20.78 8.05 -9.90
C ALA A 439 21.81 7.30 -10.78
N ALA A 440 22.97 6.90 -10.24
CA ALA A 440 24.03 6.25 -11.03
C ALA A 440 23.58 4.99 -11.79
N TRP A 441 22.42 4.43 -11.42
CA TRP A 441 21.80 3.24 -11.97
C TRP A 441 20.59 3.52 -12.90
N TRP A 442 20.04 4.75 -12.88
CA TRP A 442 18.92 5.18 -13.72
C TRP A 442 19.46 6.03 -14.86
N ASP A 443 19.27 5.59 -16.10
CA ASP A 443 19.67 6.35 -17.28
C ASP A 443 18.44 7.10 -17.85
N PRO A 444 18.33 8.44 -17.64
CA PRO A 444 17.25 9.24 -18.24
C PRO A 444 17.29 9.23 -19.78
N THR A 445 18.38 8.77 -20.39
CA THR A 445 18.44 8.57 -21.84
C THR A 445 17.69 7.32 -22.30
N LEU A 446 17.27 6.40 -21.42
CA LEU A 446 16.31 5.34 -21.77
C LEU A 446 14.93 5.92 -22.07
N THR A 447 14.54 7.00 -21.39
CA THR A 447 13.34 7.78 -21.70
C THR A 447 13.48 8.54 -23.02
N GLN A 448 14.70 8.88 -23.45
CA GLN A 448 14.97 9.62 -24.70
C GLN A 448 15.31 8.72 -25.91
N ARG A 449 15.83 7.50 -25.71
CA ARG A 449 16.13 6.54 -26.80
C ARG A 449 14.87 5.93 -27.40
N HIS A 450 13.72 6.11 -26.75
CA HIS A 450 12.43 5.64 -27.21
C HIS A 450 11.44 6.82 -27.34
N GLU A 451 11.59 7.61 -28.41
CA GLU A 451 10.45 8.31 -29.06
C GLU A 451 9.41 7.29 -29.64
N LYS A 452 9.36 6.08 -29.09
CA LYS A 452 8.58 4.95 -29.58
C LYS A 452 7.35 4.81 -28.70
N LYS A 453 6.22 4.59 -29.37
CA LYS A 453 4.93 4.24 -28.77
C LYS A 453 5.09 3.20 -27.64
N PRO A 454 4.27 3.27 -26.59
CA PRO A 454 4.31 2.30 -25.48
C PRO A 454 4.24 0.88 -26.01
N LEU A 455 4.93 -0.07 -25.37
CA LEU A 455 4.92 -1.48 -25.80
C LEU A 455 3.65 -2.18 -25.36
N TYR A 456 3.07 -1.76 -24.24
CA TYR A 456 1.85 -2.29 -23.68
C TYR A 456 0.87 -1.18 -23.33
N CYS A 457 -0.42 -1.49 -23.47
CA CYS A 457 -1.53 -0.62 -23.15
C CYS A 457 -2.35 -1.21 -22.01
N TYR A 458 -2.66 -0.38 -21.00
CA TYR A 458 -3.52 -0.76 -19.88
C TYR A 458 -5.00 -0.71 -20.27
N ASP A 459 -5.71 -1.79 -20.02
CA ASP A 459 -7.15 -1.91 -20.21
C ASP A 459 -7.87 -1.83 -18.86
N GLN A 460 -8.56 -0.71 -18.64
CA GLN A 460 -9.30 -0.44 -17.40
C GLN A 460 -10.50 -1.37 -17.20
N GLU A 461 -11.10 -1.92 -18.27
CA GLU A 461 -12.27 -2.78 -18.14
C GLU A 461 -11.88 -4.18 -17.64
N THR A 462 -10.71 -4.66 -18.06
CA THR A 462 -10.20 -5.98 -17.66
C THR A 462 -9.18 -5.92 -16.51
N ASP A 463 -8.75 -4.72 -16.11
CA ASP A 463 -7.64 -4.49 -15.17
C ASP A 463 -6.36 -5.26 -15.57
N ASP A 464 -6.01 -5.21 -16.85
CA ASP A 464 -4.89 -5.99 -17.42
C ASP A 464 -4.22 -5.26 -18.60
N PHE A 465 -3.08 -5.78 -19.08
CA PHE A 465 -2.31 -5.20 -20.18
C PHE A 465 -2.46 -5.95 -21.49
N LYS A 466 -2.35 -5.22 -22.59
CA LYS A 466 -2.34 -5.77 -23.95
C LYS A 466 -1.14 -5.23 -24.72
N SER A 467 -0.50 -6.08 -25.51
CA SER A 467 0.55 -5.61 -26.42
C SER A 467 0.00 -4.54 -27.37
N SER A 468 0.77 -3.48 -27.57
CA SER A 468 0.39 -2.39 -28.46
C SER A 468 0.19 -2.90 -29.90
N PRO A 469 -0.83 -2.40 -30.63
CA PRO A 469 -1.07 -2.81 -32.00
C PRO A 469 0.17 -2.53 -32.86
N LYS A 470 0.79 -3.58 -33.40
CA LYS A 470 1.86 -3.43 -34.40
C LYS A 470 1.24 -2.70 -35.59
N THR A 471 1.64 -1.46 -35.85
CA THR A 471 1.28 -0.78 -37.10
C THR A 471 1.84 -1.63 -38.23
N GLY A 472 0.97 -2.33 -38.93
CA GLY A 472 1.35 -3.12 -40.09
C GLY A 472 2.00 -2.19 -41.10
N THR A 473 3.31 -2.32 -41.31
CA THR A 473 3.88 -2.02 -42.62
C THR A 473 3.30 -3.05 -43.58
N THR A 474 2.12 -2.77 -44.11
CA THR A 474 1.73 -3.32 -45.40
C THR A 474 2.79 -2.84 -46.37
N PRO A 475 3.56 -3.71 -47.04
CA PRO A 475 4.43 -3.23 -48.10
C PRO A 475 3.51 -2.63 -49.16
N ILE A 476 3.56 -1.31 -49.32
CA ILE A 476 2.95 -0.64 -50.47
C ILE A 476 3.60 -1.30 -51.69
N ARG A 477 2.82 -2.17 -52.34
CA ARG A 477 3.19 -2.76 -53.61
C ARG A 477 3.22 -1.61 -54.61
N ARG A 478 4.39 -0.99 -54.78
CA ARG A 478 4.64 -0.04 -55.87
C ARG A 478 4.52 -0.81 -57.17
N SER A 479 3.33 -0.76 -57.77
CA SER A 479 3.13 -1.06 -59.18
C SER A 479 3.89 0.00 -60.00
N THR A 480 5.15 -0.27 -60.33
CA THR A 480 5.82 0.44 -61.41
C THR A 480 5.71 -0.41 -62.67
N SER A 481 4.69 -0.10 -63.46
CA SER A 481 4.61 -0.46 -64.88
C SER A 481 5.62 0.37 -65.66
N ALA A 482 6.64 -0.26 -66.24
CA ALA A 482 7.32 0.22 -67.42
C ALA A 482 7.94 -0.96 -68.21
N PRO A 483 7.98 -0.89 -69.56
CA PRO A 483 8.11 -2.06 -70.42
C PRO A 483 9.53 -2.33 -70.92
N GLY A 484 9.81 -3.62 -71.19
CA GLY A 484 10.71 -4.06 -72.25
C GLY A 484 12.21 -4.13 -71.93
N LYS A 485 12.74 -5.36 -71.94
CA LYS A 485 13.65 -5.82 -73.00
C LYS A 485 13.94 -7.32 -72.86
N SER A 486 13.70 -8.03 -73.95
CA SER A 486 14.03 -9.43 -74.16
C SER A 486 15.55 -9.65 -74.19
N SER A 487 16.02 -10.71 -73.55
CA SER A 487 17.22 -11.43 -74.01
C SER A 487 17.07 -12.92 -73.66
N THR A 488 17.35 -13.74 -74.66
CA THR A 488 17.07 -15.17 -74.75
C THR A 488 18.29 -16.02 -74.37
N ARG A 489 18.01 -17.32 -74.15
CA ARG A 489 18.92 -18.50 -74.12
C ARG A 489 19.40 -18.87 -72.70
N LYS A 490 19.43 -20.14 -72.30
CA LYS A 490 19.37 -21.42 -73.03
C LYS A 490 18.96 -22.54 -72.06
N CYS A 491 18.14 -23.45 -72.57
CA CYS A 491 17.77 -24.72 -71.94
C CYS A 491 18.91 -25.75 -72.15
N SER A 492 19.22 -26.55 -71.13
CA SER A 492 19.87 -27.86 -71.32
C SER A 492 19.38 -28.86 -70.29
N SER A 493 18.62 -29.82 -70.79
CA SER A 493 18.11 -31.04 -70.18
C SER A 493 19.19 -31.99 -69.68
N GLY A 494 18.93 -32.71 -68.59
CA GLY A 494 19.69 -33.90 -68.18
C GLY A 494 18.92 -34.75 -67.16
N LYS A 495 18.33 -35.85 -67.63
CA LYS A 495 17.59 -36.87 -66.89
C LYS A 495 18.48 -37.62 -65.86
N LYS A 496 17.92 -38.10 -64.75
CA LYS A 496 17.62 -39.54 -64.51
C LYS A 496 17.05 -39.84 -63.12
N CYS A 497 16.16 -40.84 -63.13
CA CYS A 497 15.45 -41.50 -62.04
C CYS A 497 16.30 -42.55 -61.28
N VAL A 498 16.05 -42.62 -59.97
CA VAL A 498 15.67 -43.79 -59.10
C VAL A 498 16.70 -44.91 -58.78
N ILE A 499 16.45 -45.48 -57.57
CA ILE A 499 16.80 -46.79 -56.95
C ILE A 499 17.93 -46.66 -55.89
N MET A 500 17.81 -47.08 -54.61
CA MET A 500 16.86 -47.95 -53.88
C MET A 500 16.17 -47.24 -52.72
#